data_AF-A0A5C1Q2R2-F1
#
_entry.id   AF-A0A5C1Q2R2-F1
#
_cell.length_a   1.000
_cell.length_b   1.000
_cell.length_c   1.000
_cell.angle_alpha   90.00
_cell.angle_beta   90.00
_cell.angle_gamma   90.00
#
_symmetry.space_group_name_H-M   'P 1'
#
loop_
_entity.id
_entity.type
_entity.pdbx_description
1 polymer ?
#
loop_
_entity_poly.entity_id
_entity_poly.type
_entity_poly.pdbx_seq_one_letter_code
_entity_poly.pdbx_strand_id
1 'polypeptide(L)'
;MSRTPANSVSAPADDPRPWWRFKMMWLVVGGPLVVVAASFVTLTLALKNPDPVIQTAEHVSADQAANAPAMQGRNHAATGGVK
;
A
#
# COMPACT_ATOMS: atom_id res chain seq x y z
N MET A 1 -60.65 -15.35 -46.18
CA MET A 1 -60.13 -14.65 -44.99
C MET A 1 -59.17 -15.59 -44.27
N SER A 2 -57.89 -15.56 -44.64
CA SER A 2 -56.87 -16.46 -44.08
C SER A 2 -56.09 -15.69 -43.02
N ARG A 3 -56.27 -16.01 -41.73
CA ARG A 3 -55.48 -15.40 -40.65
C ARG A 3 -54.15 -16.17 -40.55
N THR A 4 -53.06 -15.53 -40.93
CA THR A 4 -51.70 -16.01 -40.65
C THR A 4 -51.49 -15.98 -39.13
N PRO A 5 -51.07 -17.09 -38.48
CA PRO A 5 -50.69 -17.02 -37.08
C PRO A 5 -49.35 -16.28 -36.96
N ALA A 6 -49.36 -15.13 -36.28
CA ALA A 6 -48.14 -14.45 -35.90
C ALA A 6 -47.43 -15.30 -34.83
N ASN A 7 -46.31 -15.91 -35.21
CA ASN A 7 -45.47 -16.64 -34.28
C ASN A 7 -44.74 -15.63 -33.39
N SER A 8 -45.28 -15.37 -32.20
CA SER A 8 -44.67 -14.52 -31.19
C SER A 8 -43.49 -15.25 -30.55
N VAL A 9 -42.29 -14.99 -31.05
CA VAL A 9 -41.05 -15.45 -30.44
C VAL A 9 -40.88 -14.69 -29.12
N SER A 10 -41.21 -15.34 -28.01
CA SER A 10 -40.88 -14.83 -26.66
C SER A 10 -39.37 -14.78 -26.53
N ALA A 11 -38.81 -13.57 -26.35
CA ALA A 11 -37.40 -13.41 -26.01
C ALA A 11 -37.11 -14.12 -24.68
N PRO A 12 -35.94 -14.76 -24.52
CA PRO A 12 -35.57 -15.34 -23.24
C PRO A 12 -35.54 -14.23 -22.20
N ALA A 13 -36.30 -14.42 -21.12
CA ALA A 13 -36.21 -13.55 -19.95
C ALA A 13 -34.88 -13.85 -19.27
N ASP A 14 -33.89 -12.97 -19.45
CA ASP A 14 -32.67 -12.98 -18.66
C ASP A 14 -33.04 -12.68 -17.21
N ASP A 15 -33.12 -13.71 -16.38
CA ASP A 15 -33.36 -13.58 -14.95
C ASP A 15 -32.07 -13.04 -14.29
N PRO A 16 -32.02 -11.77 -13.86
CA PRO A 16 -30.78 -11.15 -13.42
C PRO A 16 -30.38 -11.74 -12.08
N ARG A 17 -29.42 -12.67 -12.12
CA ARG A 17 -28.85 -13.26 -10.89
C ARG A 17 -28.18 -12.16 -10.07
N PRO A 18 -28.27 -12.21 -8.73
CA PRO A 18 -27.57 -11.26 -7.88
C PRO A 18 -26.06 -11.25 -8.14
N TRP A 19 -25.48 -10.04 -8.23
CA TRP A 19 -24.09 -9.80 -8.62
C TRP A 19 -23.05 -10.55 -7.75
N TRP A 20 -23.35 -10.77 -6.47
CA TRP A 20 -22.51 -11.51 -5.52
C TRP A 20 -22.29 -12.99 -5.83
N ARG A 21 -23.08 -13.57 -6.74
CA ARG A 21 -22.92 -14.97 -7.18
C ARG A 21 -21.86 -15.15 -8.26
N PHE A 22 -21.42 -14.07 -8.93
CA PHE A 22 -20.43 -14.17 -10.00
C PHE A 22 -19.01 -14.23 -9.42
N LYS A 23 -18.26 -15.31 -9.71
CA LYS A 23 -16.87 -15.46 -9.24
C LYS A 23 -15.96 -14.30 -9.67
N MET A 24 -16.18 -13.74 -10.86
CA MET A 24 -15.42 -12.60 -11.38
C MET A 24 -15.50 -11.37 -10.47
N MET A 25 -16.66 -11.10 -9.87
CA MET A 25 -16.84 -9.98 -8.96
C MET A 25 -15.90 -10.06 -7.75
N TRP A 26 -15.67 -11.26 -7.21
CA TRP A 26 -14.74 -11.46 -6.10
C TRP A 26 -13.29 -11.19 -6.49
N LEU A 27 -12.90 -11.34 -7.76
CA LEU A 27 -11.57 -10.93 -8.22
C LEU A 27 -11.42 -9.41 -8.21
N VAL A 28 -12.49 -8.69 -8.60
CA VAL A 28 -12.52 -7.21 -8.63
C VAL A 28 -12.52 -6.63 -7.22
N VAL A 29 -13.32 -7.17 -6.30
CA VAL A 29 -13.40 -6.68 -4.91
C VAL A 29 -12.25 -7.22 -4.05
N GLY A 30 -11.77 -8.43 -4.36
CA GLY A 30 -10.71 -9.11 -3.61
C GLY A 30 -9.38 -8.38 -3.66
N GLY A 31 -8.96 -7.88 -4.83
CA GLY A 31 -7.71 -7.13 -4.95
C GLY A 31 -7.64 -5.91 -4.01
N PRO A 32 -8.61 -4.98 -4.09
CA PRO A 32 -8.71 -3.85 -3.16
C PRO A 32 -8.82 -4.27 -1.69
N LEU A 33 -9.60 -5.31 -1.37
CA LEU A 33 -9.72 -5.82 0.01
C LEU A 33 -8.38 -6.28 0.56
N VAL A 34 -7.57 -6.97 -0.25
CA VAL A 34 -6.23 -7.44 0.15
C VAL A 34 -5.30 -6.26 0.43
N VAL A 35 -5.34 -5.21 -0.41
CA VAL A 35 -4.52 -4.00 -0.19
C VAL A 35 -4.90 -3.30 1.11
N VAL A 36 -6.20 -3.16 1.38
CA VAL A 36 -6.69 -2.57 2.64
C VAL A 36 -6.24 -3.42 3.84
N ALA A 37 -6.36 -4.75 3.77
CA ALA A 37 -5.87 -5.61 4.83
C ALA A 37 -4.35 -5.48 5.05
N ALA A 38 -3.58 -5.43 3.97
CA ALA A 38 -2.12 -5.26 4.02
C ALA A 38 -1.71 -3.93 4.67
N SER A 39 -2.42 -2.82 4.40
CA SER A 39 -2.11 -1.54 5.02
C SER A 39 -2.32 -1.57 6.54
N PHE A 40 -3.37 -2.23 7.02
CA PHE A 40 -3.57 -2.45 8.45
C PHE A 40 -2.48 -3.33 9.05
N VAL A 41 -2.03 -4.38 8.35
CA VAL A 41 -0.91 -5.19 8.82
C VAL A 41 0.35 -4.33 8.99
N THR A 42 0.70 -3.52 7.99
CA THR A 42 1.84 -2.59 8.09
C THR A 42 1.68 -1.60 9.24
N LEU A 43 0.48 -1.01 9.41
CA LEU A 43 0.20 -0.11 10.52
C LEU A 43 0.39 -0.81 11.87
N THR A 44 -0.15 -2.03 12.03
CA THR A 44 0.01 -2.77 13.28
C THR A 44 1.46 -3.13 13.58
N LEU A 45 2.27 -3.40 12.55
CA LEU A 45 3.70 -3.67 12.71
C LEU A 45 4.44 -2.42 13.20
N ALA A 46 4.14 -1.26 12.60
CA ALA A 46 4.74 0.02 12.97
C ALA A 46 4.41 0.43 14.41
N LEU A 47 3.16 0.22 14.86
CA LEU A 47 2.77 0.55 16.24
C LEU A 47 3.40 -0.40 17.27
N LYS A 48 3.60 -1.67 16.92
CA LYS A 48 4.14 -2.68 17.85
C LYS A 48 5.66 -2.65 17.94
N ASN A 49 6.34 -2.26 16.87
CA ASN A 49 7.80 -2.26 16.79
C ASN A 49 8.28 -0.86 16.40
N PRO A 50 8.20 0.12 17.32
CA PRO A 50 8.80 1.41 17.08
C PRO A 50 10.32 1.23 16.96
N ASP A 51 10.88 1.71 15.85
CA ASP A 51 12.34 1.73 15.66
C ASP A 51 12.97 2.58 16.78
N PRO A 52 13.86 2.02 17.61
CA PRO A 52 14.50 2.77 18.68
C PRO A 52 15.27 3.94 18.08
N VAL A 53 15.00 5.14 18.60
CA VAL A 53 15.79 6.33 18.27
C VAL A 53 17.24 6.06 18.69
N ILE A 54 18.13 5.87 17.71
CA ILE A 54 19.56 5.85 17.94
C ILE A 54 19.94 7.22 18.46
N GLN A 55 20.30 7.31 19.75
CA GLN A 55 20.91 8.50 20.30
C GLN A 55 22.24 8.68 19.56
N THR A 56 22.33 9.64 18.65
CA THR A 56 23.59 10.07 18.07
C THR A 56 24.48 10.44 19.24
N ALA A 57 25.52 9.63 19.49
CA ALA A 57 26.40 9.79 20.63
C ALA A 57 26.81 11.27 20.75
N GLU A 58 26.56 11.81 21.94
CA GLU A 58 26.75 13.20 22.30
C GLU A 58 28.15 13.69 21.90
N HIS A 59 28.16 14.81 21.17
CA HIS A 59 29.27 15.77 21.04
C HIS A 59 30.69 15.20 21.07
N VAL A 60 31.12 14.73 19.91
CA VAL A 60 32.53 14.59 19.57
C VAL A 60 33.17 15.99 19.64
N SER A 61 34.08 16.23 20.59
CA SER A 61 34.82 17.51 20.65
C SER A 61 35.62 17.74 19.37
N ALA A 62 35.98 18.99 19.04
CA ALA A 62 36.69 19.32 17.81
C ALA A 62 37.99 18.49 17.61
N ASP A 63 38.68 18.14 18.69
CA ASP A 63 39.86 17.27 18.66
C ASP A 63 39.53 15.82 18.30
N GLN A 64 38.36 15.33 18.73
CA GLN A 64 37.88 13.99 18.39
C GLN A 64 37.33 13.95 16.95
N ALA A 65 36.77 15.06 16.44
CA ALA A 65 36.31 15.20 15.07
C ALA A 65 37.48 15.28 14.08
N ALA A 66 38.59 15.91 14.47
CA ALA A 66 39.84 15.94 13.70
C ALA A 66 40.50 14.55 13.56
N ASN A 67 40.24 13.64 14.51
CA ASN A 67 40.68 12.25 14.47
C ASN A 67 39.60 11.27 13.98
N ALA A 68 38.45 11.77 13.50
CA ALA A 68 37.38 10.92 12.98
C ALA A 68 37.86 10.19 11.71
N PRO A 69 37.56 8.89 11.54
CA PRO A 69 37.93 8.13 10.35
C PRO A 69 37.48 8.86 9.08
N ALA A 70 38.38 8.99 8.10
CA ALA A 70 38.14 9.76 6.87
C ALA A 70 36.84 9.39 6.12
N MET A 71 36.33 8.16 6.33
CA MET A 71 35.06 7.68 5.79
C MET A 71 33.81 8.33 6.43
N GLN A 72 33.83 8.68 7.72
CA GLN A 72 32.73 9.39 8.40
C GLN A 72 32.72 10.89 8.04
N GLY A 73 33.90 11.49 7.86
CA GLY A 73 34.04 12.92 7.58
C GLY A 73 33.57 13.36 6.18
N ARG A 74 33.51 12.45 5.19
CA ARG A 74 33.19 12.82 3.79
C ARG A 74 31.76 13.31 3.57
N ASN A 75 30.83 13.07 4.51
CA ASN A 75 29.45 13.57 4.42
C ASN A 75 29.05 14.55 5.54
N HIS A 76 29.89 14.76 6.56
CA HIS A 76 29.59 15.72 7.63
C HIS A 76 29.71 17.19 7.20
N ALA A 77 30.30 17.46 6.04
CA ALA A 77 30.35 18.80 5.44
C ALA A 77 29.00 19.24 4.82
N ALA A 78 28.11 18.29 4.49
CA ALA A 78 26.85 18.58 3.81
C ALA A 78 25.69 18.91 4.77
N THR A 79 25.84 18.66 6.08
CA THR A 79 24.82 18.92 7.11
C THR A 79 24.80 20.35 7.64
N GLY A 80 25.64 21.27 7.11
CA GLY A 80 25.59 22.69 7.42
C GLY A 80 25.87 23.00 8.90
N GLY A 81 27.12 23.34 9.22
CA GLY A 81 27.50 23.75 10.57
C GLY A 81 26.67 24.94 11.07
N VAL A 82 26.06 24.78 12.23
CA VAL A 82 25.50 25.90 12.99
C VAL A 82 26.11 25.85 14.39
N LYS A 83 27.10 26.72 14.56
CA LYS A 83 27.80 27.21 15.76
C LYS A 83 27.79 26.32 17.00
#